data_AF-A0A9E2N7N1-F1
#
_entry.id   AF-A0A9E2N7N1-F1
#
_cell.length_a   1.000
_cell.length_b   1.000
_cell.length_c   1.000
_cell.angle_alpha   90.00
_cell.angle_beta   90.00
_cell.angle_gamma   90.00
#
_symmetry.space_group_name_H-M   'P 1'
#
loop_
_entity.id
_entity.type
_entity.pdbx_description
1 polymer ?
#
loop_
_entity_poly.entity_id
_entity_poly.type
_entity_poly.pdbx_seq_one_letter_code
_entity_poly.pdbx_strand_id
1 'polypeptide(L)'
;MDLKNLQKKIGSLTTKIDYKLNSPREKEILAKTVKLNEEVGELCNDILGILKLQRASKLNKFDKRNMYQEFADVIISTFQLADAAGVDMQRAINDKVKSIEKKTQNESEENNEE
;
A
#
# COMPACT_ATOMS: atom_id res chain seq x y z
N MET A 1 -5.82 -2.50 -37.13
CA MET A 1 -5.57 -1.19 -36.50
C MET A 1 -4.17 -1.22 -35.92
N ASP A 2 -3.26 -0.34 -36.35
CA ASP A 2 -1.91 -0.28 -35.77
C ASP A 2 -1.91 0.34 -34.36
N LEU A 3 -0.81 0.19 -33.62
CA LEU A 3 -0.68 0.67 -32.24
C LEU A 3 -0.86 2.20 -32.12
N LYS A 4 -0.45 2.99 -33.12
CA LYS A 4 -0.59 4.45 -33.10
C LYS A 4 -2.07 4.84 -33.22
N ASN A 5 -2.78 4.17 -34.12
CA ASN A 5 -4.21 4.36 -34.33
C ASN A 5 -5.00 3.87 -33.11
N LEU A 6 -4.62 2.74 -32.52
CA LEU A 6 -5.21 2.22 -31.29
C LEU A 6 -5.02 3.20 -30.12
N GLN A 7 -3.81 3.73 -29.92
CA GLN A 7 -3.52 4.71 -28.88
C GLN A 7 -4.38 5.97 -29.03
N LYS A 8 -4.55 6.49 -30.25
CA LYS A 8 -5.43 7.63 -30.52
C LYS A 8 -6.89 7.32 -30.17
N LYS A 9 -7.39 6.13 -30.56
CA LYS A 9 -8.75 5.70 -30.24
C LYS A 9 -8.95 5.56 -28.73
N ILE A 10 -8.03 4.92 -28.01
CA ILE A 10 -8.11 4.80 -26.54
C ILE A 10 -8.07 6.19 -25.88
N GLY A 11 -7.21 7.08 -26.36
CA GLY A 11 -7.14 8.47 -25.89
C GLY A 11 -8.48 9.21 -26.04
N SER A 12 -9.21 8.98 -27.14
CA SER A 12 -10.54 9.56 -27.35
C SER A 12 -11.66 8.96 -26.48
N LEU A 13 -11.44 7.74 -25.94
CA LEU A 13 -12.38 7.06 -25.05
C LEU A 13 -12.17 7.41 -23.57
N THR A 14 -11.10 8.15 -23.26
CA THR A 14 -10.77 8.49 -21.88
C THR A 14 -11.58 9.70 -21.45
N THR A 15 -12.38 9.57 -20.40
CA THR A 15 -13.01 10.71 -19.74
C THR A 15 -11.91 11.60 -19.19
N LYS A 16 -11.82 12.85 -19.66
CA LYS A 16 -10.91 13.85 -19.07
C LYS A 16 -11.42 14.15 -17.66
N ILE A 17 -10.82 13.49 -16.67
CA ILE A 17 -11.05 13.84 -15.27
C ILE A 17 -10.14 15.02 -14.96
N ASP A 18 -10.75 16.17 -14.65
CA ASP A 18 -10.02 17.36 -14.23
C ASP A 18 -9.60 17.20 -12.75
N TYR A 19 -8.44 16.56 -12.55
CA TYR A 19 -7.84 16.46 -11.22
C TYR A 19 -7.21 17.80 -10.85
N LYS A 20 -8.01 18.70 -10.27
CA LYS A 20 -7.50 19.95 -9.69
C LYS A 20 -6.88 19.66 -8.32
N LEU A 21 -5.57 19.40 -8.32
CA LEU A 21 -4.76 19.46 -7.10
C LEU A 21 -4.42 20.92 -6.84
N ASN A 22 -5.22 21.54 -5.97
CA ASN A 22 -5.27 22.98 -5.71
C ASN A 22 -4.14 23.46 -4.80
N SER A 23 -3.44 22.56 -4.09
CA SER A 23 -2.34 22.92 -3.19
C SER A 23 -1.10 22.03 -3.33
N PRO A 24 0.09 22.53 -2.94
CA PRO A 24 1.30 21.70 -2.81
C PRO A 24 1.07 20.49 -1.91
N ARG A 25 0.31 20.65 -0.81
CA ARG A 25 0.00 19.58 0.14
C ARG A 25 -0.83 18.46 -0.50
N GLU A 26 -1.84 18.79 -1.30
CA GLU A 26 -2.65 17.78 -2.01
C GLU A 26 -1.78 16.98 -3.00
N LYS A 27 -0.84 17.64 -3.68
CA LYS A 27 0.12 16.98 -4.58
C LYS A 27 1.06 16.06 -3.82
N GLU A 28 1.54 16.50 -2.66
CA GLU A 28 2.41 15.71 -1.80
C GLU A 28 1.69 14.46 -1.27
N ILE A 29 0.46 14.60 -0.76
CA ILE A 29 -0.37 13.47 -0.33
C ILE A 29 -0.52 12.45 -1.46
N LEU A 30 -0.84 12.91 -2.68
CA LEU A 30 -0.97 12.02 -3.82
C LEU A 30 0.36 11.31 -4.16
N ALA A 31 1.47 12.04 -4.19
CA ALA A 31 2.78 11.48 -4.48
C ALA A 31 3.19 10.43 -3.43
N LYS A 32 2.99 10.72 -2.13
CA LYS A 32 3.25 9.78 -1.04
C LYS A 32 2.33 8.57 -1.07
N THR A 33 1.08 8.73 -1.51
CA THR A 33 0.15 7.61 -1.71
C THR A 33 0.63 6.68 -2.82
N VAL A 34 1.08 7.23 -3.95
CA VAL A 34 1.65 6.42 -5.04
C VAL A 34 2.93 5.72 -4.58
N LYS A 35 3.79 6.41 -3.82
CA LYS A 35 5.01 5.80 -3.27
C LYS A 35 4.69 4.64 -2.33
N LEU A 36 3.73 4.79 -1.42
CA LEU A 36 3.28 3.69 -0.57
C LEU A 36 2.78 2.49 -1.40
N ASN A 37 2.07 2.73 -2.50
CA ASN A 37 1.61 1.66 -3.38
C ASN A 37 2.77 0.90 -4.04
N GLU A 38 3.82 1.62 -4.46
CA GLU A 38 5.04 1.04 -4.98
C GLU A 38 5.68 0.07 -3.98
N GLU A 39 5.91 0.51 -2.74
CA GLU A 39 6.54 -0.34 -1.69
C GLU A 39 5.69 -1.57 -1.34
N VAL A 40 4.37 -1.42 -1.33
CA VAL A 40 3.47 -2.57 -1.14
C VAL A 40 3.60 -3.56 -2.30
N GLY A 41 3.79 -3.07 -3.52
CA GLY A 41 4.05 -3.89 -4.71
C GLY A 41 5.38 -4.65 -4.62
N GLU A 42 6.45 -4.00 -4.14
CA GLU A 42 7.76 -4.61 -3.92
C GLU A 42 7.70 -5.68 -2.82
N LEU A 43 7.05 -5.38 -1.70
CA LEU A 43 6.77 -6.37 -0.66
C LEU A 43 5.97 -7.56 -1.18
N CYS A 44 4.92 -7.33 -1.98
CA CYS A 44 4.16 -8.42 -2.62
C CYS A 44 5.06 -9.30 -3.50
N ASN A 45 5.95 -8.69 -4.28
CA ASN A 45 6.90 -9.40 -5.13
C ASN A 45 7.82 -10.29 -4.30
N ASP A 46 8.33 -9.80 -3.18
CA ASP A 46 9.23 -10.54 -2.28
C ASP A 46 8.53 -11.68 -1.54
N ILE A 47 7.29 -11.47 -1.06
CA ILE A 47 6.47 -12.53 -0.46
C ILE A 47 6.24 -13.67 -1.48
N LEU A 48 5.90 -13.34 -2.73
CA LEU A 48 5.76 -14.35 -3.79
C LEU A 48 7.09 -15.09 -4.05
N GLY A 49 8.23 -14.42 -3.92
CA GLY A 49 9.55 -15.01 -4.02
C GLY A 49 9.79 -16.08 -2.94
N ILE A 50 9.45 -15.77 -1.69
CA ILE A 50 9.59 -16.69 -0.54
C ILE A 50 8.68 -17.90 -0.68
N LEU A 51 7.43 -17.68 -1.09
CA LEU A 51 6.46 -18.75 -1.30
C LEU A 51 6.76 -19.57 -2.58
N LYS A 52 7.81 -19.22 -3.33
CA LYS A 52 8.19 -19.85 -4.61
C LYS A 52 7.07 -19.82 -5.65
N LEU A 53 6.21 -18.81 -5.59
CA LEU A 53 5.08 -18.61 -6.51
C LEU A 53 5.46 -17.73 -7.72
N GLN A 54 6.75 -17.39 -7.87
CA GLN A 54 7.27 -16.65 -9.01
C GLN A 54 7.84 -17.56 -10.11
N ARG A 55 8.01 -17.00 -11.31
CA ARG A 55 8.70 -17.67 -12.42
C ARG A 55 10.14 -18.02 -12.02
N ALA A 56 10.61 -19.20 -12.45
CA ALA A 56 11.92 -19.74 -12.08
C ALA A 56 13.11 -18.77 -12.31
N SER A 57 13.07 -17.97 -13.38
CA SER A 57 14.11 -16.98 -13.67
C SER A 57 14.22 -15.85 -12.64
N LYS A 58 13.14 -15.55 -11.91
CA LYS A 58 13.13 -14.56 -10.82
C LYS A 58 13.58 -15.16 -9.48
N LEU A 59 13.23 -16.42 -9.21
CA LEU A 59 13.61 -17.11 -7.97
C LEU A 59 15.14 -17.27 -7.82
N ASN A 60 15.85 -17.44 -8.93
CA ASN A 60 17.32 -17.55 -8.92
C ASN A 60 18.05 -16.27 -8.47
N LYS A 61 17.34 -15.13 -8.41
CA LYS A 61 17.89 -13.82 -8.00
C LYS A 61 17.33 -13.33 -6.67
N PHE A 62 16.47 -14.12 -6.02
CA PHE A 62 15.80 -13.72 -4.80
C PHE A 62 16.73 -13.78 -3.57
N ASP A 63 16.81 -12.69 -2.81
CA ASP A 63 17.51 -12.62 -1.52
C ASP A 63 16.50 -12.30 -0.41
N LYS A 64 16.43 -13.17 0.62
CA LYS A 64 15.54 -12.99 1.77
C LYS A 64 15.80 -11.73 2.58
N ARG A 65 17.00 -11.15 2.48
CA ARG A 65 17.34 -9.90 3.18
C ARG A 65 16.57 -8.69 2.63
N ASN A 66 16.20 -8.73 1.35
CA ASN A 66 15.43 -7.67 0.70
C ASN A 66 14.04 -7.55 1.35
N MET A 67 13.39 -8.67 1.68
CA MET A 67 12.06 -8.68 2.31
C MET A 67 11.99 -7.81 3.59
N TYR A 68 13.00 -7.87 4.46
CA TYR A 68 12.99 -7.05 5.68
C TYR A 68 13.06 -5.56 5.38
N GLN A 69 13.75 -5.18 4.31
CA GLN A 69 13.82 -3.80 3.83
C GLN A 69 12.45 -3.38 3.27
N GLU A 70 11.80 -4.24 2.47
CA GLU A 70 10.47 -3.94 1.92
C GLU A 70 9.41 -3.74 3.02
N PHE A 71 9.45 -4.53 4.10
CA PHE A 71 8.59 -4.27 5.26
C PHE A 71 8.86 -2.90 5.90
N ALA A 72 10.12 -2.51 6.01
CA ALA A 72 10.50 -1.21 6.57
C ALA A 72 10.07 -0.07 5.64
N ASP A 73 10.25 -0.21 4.33
CA ASP A 73 9.91 0.82 3.34
C ASP A 73 8.41 1.06 3.27
N VAL A 74 7.57 0.03 3.43
CA VAL A 74 6.11 0.18 3.58
C VAL A 74 5.78 0.99 4.83
N ILE A 75 6.41 0.71 5.98
CA ILE A 75 6.17 1.44 7.24
C ILE A 75 6.61 2.89 7.09
N ILE A 76 7.80 3.14 6.57
CA ILE A 76 8.36 4.49 6.38
C ILE A 76 7.46 5.30 5.44
N SER A 77 7.05 4.72 4.30
CA SER A 77 6.17 5.38 3.34
C SER A 77 4.80 5.68 3.93
N THR A 78 4.29 4.81 4.80
CA THR A 78 3.04 5.04 5.54
C THR A 78 3.18 6.25 6.47
N PHE A 79 4.27 6.35 7.23
CA PHE A 79 4.51 7.50 8.12
C PHE A 79 4.71 8.80 7.35
N GLN A 80 5.40 8.77 6.21
CA GLN A 80 5.55 9.94 5.34
C GLN A 80 4.20 10.42 4.78
N LEU A 81 3.31 9.50 4.40
CA LEU A 81 1.96 9.84 3.96
C LEU A 81 1.13 10.43 5.12
N ALA A 82 1.25 9.85 6.32
CA ALA A 82 0.56 10.34 7.49
C ALA A 82 0.98 11.76 7.87
N ASP A 83 2.28 12.07 7.81
CA ASP A 83 2.82 13.41 8.03
C ASP A 83 2.22 14.42 7.04
N ALA A 84 2.27 14.11 5.73
CA ALA A 84 1.67 14.96 4.69
C ALA A 84 0.15 15.15 4.88
N ALA A 85 -0.55 14.11 5.32
CA ALA A 85 -1.99 14.15 5.62
C ALA A 85 -2.33 14.82 6.96
N GLY A 86 -1.33 15.11 7.82
CA GLY A 86 -1.54 15.68 9.15
C GLY A 86 -2.18 14.70 10.13
N VAL A 87 -1.84 13.41 10.01
CA VAL A 87 -2.33 12.33 10.87
C VAL A 87 -1.34 12.08 12.01
N ASP A 88 -1.83 12.16 13.25
CA ASP A 88 -1.08 11.71 14.42
C ASP A 88 -1.11 10.17 14.48
N MET A 89 -0.03 9.56 13.96
CA MET A 89 0.11 8.10 13.90
C MET A 89 0.16 7.45 15.27
N GLN A 90 0.80 8.09 16.26
CA GLN A 90 0.92 7.51 17.60
C GLN A 90 -0.46 7.38 18.24
N ARG A 91 -1.26 8.45 18.19
CA ARG A 91 -2.64 8.42 18.67
C ARG A 91 -3.48 7.42 17.89
N ALA A 92 -3.42 7.46 16.55
CA ALA A 92 -4.22 6.59 15.69
C ALA A 92 -3.97 5.09 15.95
N ILE A 93 -2.70 4.69 16.09
CA ILE A 93 -2.33 3.30 16.40
C ILE A 93 -2.82 2.93 17.80
N ASN A 94 -2.56 3.75 18.82
CA ASN A 94 -2.97 3.46 20.19
C ASN A 94 -4.48 3.29 20.34
N ASP A 95 -5.27 4.18 19.72
CA ASP A 95 -6.73 4.10 19.74
C ASP A 95 -7.22 2.83 19.01
N LYS A 96 -6.56 2.47 17.90
CA LYS A 96 -6.89 1.26 17.14
C LYS A 96 -6.56 -0.03 17.90
N VAL A 97 -5.40 -0.09 18.56
CA VAL A 97 -4.98 -1.26 19.38
C VAL A 97 -5.97 -1.51 20.51
N LYS A 98 -6.32 -0.47 21.29
CA LYS A 98 -7.34 -0.58 22.36
C LYS A 98 -8.68 -1.09 21.84
N SER A 99 -9.09 -0.61 20.66
CA SER A 99 -10.34 -1.07 20.04
C SER A 99 -10.29 -2.53 19.63
N ILE A 100 -9.13 -3.03 19.18
CA ILE A 100 -8.94 -4.45 18.83
C ILE A 100 -8.94 -5.31 20.10
N GLU A 101 -8.19 -4.91 21.13
CA GLU A 101 -8.11 -5.62 22.41
C GLU A 101 -9.50 -5.82 23.02
N LYS A 102 -10.32 -4.76 23.06
CA LYS A 102 -11.68 -4.83 23.57
C LYS A 102 -12.56 -5.80 22.78
N LYS A 103 -12.43 -5.84 21.45
CA LYS A 103 -13.20 -6.77 20.61
C LYS A 103 -12.81 -8.21 20.88
N THR A 104 -11.51 -8.48 20.92
CA THR A 104 -11.00 -9.82 21.18
C THR A 104 -11.40 -10.31 22.58
N GLN A 105 -11.39 -9.45 23.59
CA GLN A 105 -11.86 -9.79 24.94
C GLN A 105 -13.34 -10.18 24.96
N ASN A 106 -14.21 -9.35 24.37
CA ASN A 106 -15.64 -9.63 24.30
C ASN A 106 -15.94 -10.94 23.55
N GLU A 107 -15.26 -11.21 22.43
CA GLU A 107 -15.40 -12.47 21.68
C GLU A 107 -14.96 -13.68 22.52
N SER A 108 -13.92 -13.54 23.34
CA SER A 108 -13.51 -14.62 24.26
C SER A 108 -14.45 -14.81 25.46
N GLU A 109 -15.17 -13.78 25.89
CA GLU A 109 -16.19 -13.89 26.95
C GLU A 109 -17.46 -14.59 26.42
N GLU A 110 -17.92 -14.22 25.21
CA GLU A 110 -19.08 -14.86 24.56
C GLU A 110 -18.86 -16.36 24.28
N ASN A 111 -17.64 -16.76 23.88
CA ASN A 111 -17.30 -18.17 23.63
C ASN A 111 -17.14 -19.03 24.90
N ASN A 112 -17.07 -18.41 26.09
CA ASN A 112 -16.99 -19.13 27.37
C ASN A 112 -18.36 -19.27 28.06
N GLU A 113 -19.41 -18.63 27.54
CA GLU A 113 -20.79 -18.70 28.04
C GLU A 113 -21.71 -19.64 27.22
N GLU A 114 -21.22 -20.19 26.09
CA GLU A 114 -21.85 -21.27 25.30
C GLU A 114 -21.33 -22.66 25.68
#